data_AF-A0A3P7MBD8-F1
#
_entry.id   AF-A0A3P7MBD8-F1
#
_cell.length_a   1.000
_cell.length_b   1.000
_cell.length_c   1.000
_cell.angle_alpha   90.00
_cell.angle_beta   90.00
_cell.angle_gamma   90.00
#
_symmetry.space_group_name_H-M   'P 1'
#
loop_
_entity.id
_entity.type
_entity.pdbx_description
1 polymer ?
#
loop_
_entity_poly.entity_id
_entity_poly.type
_entity_poly.pdbx_seq_one_letter_code
_entity_poly.pdbx_strand_id
1 'polypeptide(L)'
;MILTQEGNPLDDLHKMITLTRKKIHGVFHCDCLTSPSVEVSRRLQNNFDVIVTIFCVEYCCNTLQEYRSAIRNIADQVKPGGMYRLYRVQNTPLIQRNRRL
;
A
#
# COMPACT_ATOMS: atom_id res chain seq x y z
N MET A 1 -11.09 -21.13 14.94
CA MET A 1 -10.05 -20.47 15.75
C MET A 1 -8.71 -20.90 15.19
N ILE A 2 -8.05 -20.05 14.41
CA ILE A 2 -6.70 -20.31 13.90
C ILE A 2 -5.75 -19.75 14.97
N LEU A 3 -5.16 -20.64 15.77
CA LEU A 3 -4.16 -20.33 16.82
C LEU A 3 -2.74 -20.66 16.35
N THR A 4 -2.46 -20.54 15.05
CA THR A 4 -1.07 -20.52 14.60
C THR A 4 -0.55 -19.11 14.86
N GLN A 5 0.45 -18.98 15.72
CA GLN A 5 1.21 -17.75 15.87
C GLN A 5 1.82 -17.40 14.51
N GLU A 6 1.24 -16.41 13.83
CA GLU A 6 1.82 -15.84 12.63
C GLU A 6 2.91 -14.85 13.06
N GLY A 7 4.16 -15.24 12.84
CA GLY A 7 5.33 -14.42 13.16
C GLY A 7 6.57 -15.29 13.33
N ASN A 8 7.70 -14.83 12.80
CA ASN A 8 8.97 -15.48 13.10
C ASN A 8 9.33 -15.24 14.59
N PRO A 9 10.10 -16.14 15.20
CA PRO A 9 10.67 -15.89 16.53
C PRO A 9 11.40 -14.55 16.58
N LEU A 10 11.34 -13.85 17.72
CA LEU A 10 12.04 -12.58 17.92
C LEU A 10 13.56 -12.73 17.75
N ASP A 11 14.10 -13.93 17.99
CA ASP A 11 15.51 -14.26 17.77
C ASP A 11 15.95 -14.05 16.31
N ASP A 12 15.02 -14.16 15.35
CA ASP A 12 15.29 -13.93 13.93
C ASP A 12 15.15 -12.45 13.51
N LEU A 13 14.80 -11.53 14.42
CA LEU A 13 14.48 -10.14 14.08
C LEU A 13 15.63 -9.43 13.34
N HIS A 14 16.87 -9.59 13.79
CA HIS A 14 18.03 -8.98 13.13
C HIS A 14 18.23 -9.51 11.70
N LYS A 15 17.99 -10.81 11.51
CA LYS A 15 18.04 -11.45 10.19
C LYS A 15 16.93 -10.91 9.30
N MET A 16 15.71 -10.79 9.80
CA MET A 16 14.57 -10.20 9.07
C MET A 16 14.84 -8.75 8.67
N ILE A 17 15.33 -7.91 9.59
CA ILE A 17 15.68 -6.51 9.30
C ILE A 17 16.74 -6.46 8.19
N THR A 18 17.78 -7.29 8.29
CA THR A 18 18.87 -7.34 7.30
C THR A 18 18.36 -7.77 5.93
N LEU A 19 17.54 -8.81 5.86
CA LEU A 19 16.97 -9.30 4.60
C LEU A 19 16.01 -8.29 3.98
N THR A 20 15.18 -7.63 4.79
CA THR A 20 14.23 -6.61 4.32
C THR A 20 14.96 -5.38 3.79
N ARG A 21 15.95 -4.85 4.52
CA ARG A 21 16.74 -3.69 4.07
C ARG A 21 17.45 -3.95 2.75
N LYS A 22 17.97 -5.18 2.52
CA LYS A 22 18.57 -5.58 1.24
C LYS A 22 17.58 -5.57 0.06
N LYS A 23 16.28 -5.72 0.31
CA LYS A 23 15.23 -5.73 -0.73
C LYS A 23 14.64 -4.35 -1.01
N ILE A 24 14.87 -3.36 -0.14
CA ILE A 24 14.38 -2.00 -0.33
C ILE A 24 15.36 -1.27 -1.25
N HIS A 25 14.88 -0.91 -2.45
CA HIS A 25 15.70 -0.24 -3.46
C HIS A 25 15.44 1.27 -3.55
N GLY A 26 14.41 1.77 -2.85
CA GLY A 26 14.08 3.18 -2.84
C GLY A 26 12.91 3.49 -1.91
N VAL A 27 12.83 4.76 -1.53
CA VAL A 27 11.72 5.35 -0.79
C VAL A 27 11.27 6.56 -1.60
N PHE A 28 10.01 6.57 -2.00
CA PHE A 28 9.46 7.55 -2.94
C PHE A 28 8.27 8.26 -2.32
N HIS A 29 8.07 9.51 -2.70
CA HIS A 29 6.84 10.22 -2.41
C HIS A 29 5.68 9.57 -3.20
N CYS A 30 4.53 9.42 -2.56
CA CYS A 30 3.33 8.90 -3.18
C CYS A 30 2.10 9.66 -2.68
N ASP A 31 1.17 9.91 -3.60
CA ASP A 31 -0.14 10.47 -3.31
C ASP A 31 -1.18 9.74 -4.14
N CYS A 32 -2.00 8.92 -3.49
CA CYS A 32 -3.02 8.12 -4.17
C CYS A 32 -4.12 8.96 -4.82
N LEU A 33 -4.31 10.22 -4.41
CA LEU A 33 -5.32 11.11 -5.02
C LEU A 33 -4.83 11.71 -6.34
N THR A 34 -3.55 11.56 -6.67
CA THR A 34 -2.94 12.04 -7.92
C THR A 34 -2.63 10.90 -8.89
N SER A 35 -2.47 11.23 -10.17
CA SER A 35 -2.00 10.29 -11.20
C SER A 35 -0.83 10.91 -11.97
N PRO A 36 0.37 10.29 -11.97
CA PRO A 36 0.70 9.01 -11.34
C PRO A 36 0.71 9.08 -9.82
N SER A 37 0.30 8.00 -9.15
CA SER A 37 0.18 7.96 -7.68
C SER A 37 1.51 7.89 -6.92
N VAL A 38 2.63 7.73 -7.62
CA VAL A 38 3.98 7.63 -7.04
C VAL A 38 4.99 8.33 -7.96
N GLU A 39 5.91 9.07 -7.35
CA GLU A 39 6.96 9.82 -8.05
C GLU A 39 8.17 8.92 -8.30
N VAL A 40 8.12 8.15 -9.39
CA VAL A 40 9.22 7.26 -9.83
C VAL A 40 9.71 7.62 -11.21
N SER A 41 10.90 7.12 -11.56
CA SER A 41 11.41 7.22 -12.93
C SER A 41 10.44 6.60 -13.94
N ARG A 42 10.41 7.12 -15.17
CA ARG A 42 9.56 6.62 -16.27
C ARG A 42 9.75 5.13 -16.57
N ARG A 43 10.89 4.53 -16.21
CA ARG A 43 11.17 3.10 -16.40
C ARG A 43 10.36 2.20 -15.45
N LEU A 44 10.04 2.70 -14.25
CA LEU A 44 9.30 1.96 -13.21
C LEU A 44 7.80 2.26 -13.24
N GLN A 45 7.41 3.43 -13.74
CA GLN A 45 6.03 3.84 -13.86
C GLN A 45 5.21 2.81 -14.65
N ASN A 46 4.02 2.47 -14.17
CA ASN A 46 3.12 1.47 -14.78
C ASN A 46 3.72 0.05 -14.97
N ASN A 47 4.82 -0.27 -14.27
CA ASN A 47 5.57 -1.51 -14.52
C ASN A 47 5.78 -2.36 -13.27
N PHE A 48 5.03 -2.12 -12.20
CA PHE A 48 5.13 -2.93 -10.99
C PHE A 48 4.40 -4.27 -11.16
N ASP A 49 5.05 -5.38 -10.79
CA ASP A 49 4.43 -6.70 -10.78
C ASP A 49 3.34 -6.81 -9.72
N VAL A 50 3.62 -6.26 -8.53
CA VAL A 50 2.73 -6.31 -7.38
C VAL A 50 2.79 -4.97 -6.66
N ILE A 51 1.61 -4.43 -6.33
CA ILE A 51 1.48 -3.30 -5.41
C ILE A 51 0.70 -3.77 -4.19
N VAL A 52 1.20 -3.40 -3.01
CA VAL A 52 0.58 -3.71 -1.73
C VAL A 52 0.33 -2.40 -0.98
N THR A 53 -0.92 -2.16 -0.60
CA THR A 53 -1.28 -1.05 0.31
C THR A 53 -1.92 -1.62 1.56
N ILE A 54 -1.48 -1.15 2.71
CA ILE A 54 -1.96 -1.59 4.02
C ILE A 54 -2.43 -0.35 4.78
N PHE A 55 -3.70 -0.31 5.17
CA PHE A 55 -4.30 0.75 5.99
C PHE A 55 -4.00 2.16 5.50
N CYS A 56 -4.23 2.42 4.21
CA CYS A 56 -3.82 3.66 3.54
C CYS A 56 -5.01 4.35 2.87
N VAL A 57 -5.55 3.75 1.82
CA VAL A 57 -6.56 4.39 0.95
C VAL A 57 -7.81 4.81 1.72
N GLU A 58 -8.25 4.02 2.71
CA GLU A 58 -9.40 4.35 3.55
C GLU A 58 -9.19 5.56 4.48
N TYR A 59 -7.95 5.95 4.75
CA TYR A 59 -7.60 7.12 5.56
C TYR A 59 -7.26 8.36 4.72
N CYS A 60 -6.88 8.16 3.45
CA CYS A 60 -6.59 9.25 2.52
C CYS A 60 -7.84 9.87 1.90
N CYS A 61 -8.95 9.13 1.85
CA CYS A 61 -10.16 9.55 1.13
C CYS A 61 -11.30 9.90 2.08
N ASN A 62 -12.04 10.96 1.77
CA ASN A 62 -13.23 11.41 2.50
C ASN A 62 -14.54 11.01 1.80
N THR A 63 -14.46 10.63 0.53
CA THR A 63 -15.62 10.22 -0.27
C THR A 63 -15.39 8.89 -0.96
N LEU A 64 -16.49 8.21 -1.29
CA LEU A 64 -16.43 6.98 -2.09
C LEU A 64 -15.85 7.24 -3.50
N GLN A 65 -16.06 8.44 -4.05
CA GLN A 65 -15.52 8.82 -5.34
C GLN A 65 -14.00 8.96 -5.28
N GLU A 66 -13.46 9.65 -4.27
CA GLU A 66 -12.03 9.74 -4.01
C GLU A 66 -11.44 8.34 -3.82
N TYR A 67 -12.08 7.48 -3.03
CA TYR A 67 -11.63 6.11 -2.80
C TYR A 67 -11.51 5.30 -4.10
N ARG A 68 -12.52 5.39 -4.98
CA ARG A 68 -12.51 4.72 -6.29
C ARG A 68 -11.42 5.27 -7.20
N SER A 69 -11.26 6.60 -7.25
CA SER A 69 -10.21 7.24 -8.04
C SER A 69 -8.81 6.87 -7.52
N ALA A 70 -8.63 6.83 -6.20
CA ALA A 70 -7.37 6.45 -5.58
C ALA A 70 -6.97 5.01 -5.90
N ILE A 71 -7.92 4.07 -5.79
CA ILE A 71 -7.69 2.68 -6.21
C ILE A 71 -7.27 2.62 -7.68
N ARG A 72 -7.93 3.38 -8.57
CA ARG A 72 -7.57 3.42 -9.99
C ARG A 72 -6.15 3.95 -10.19
N ASN A 73 -5.82 5.10 -9.61
CA ASN A 73 -4.51 5.73 -9.74
C ASN A 73 -3.37 4.80 -9.29
N ILE A 74 -3.58 4.05 -8.21
CA ILE A 74 -2.64 3.03 -7.70
C ILE A 74 -2.57 1.84 -8.65
N ALA A 75 -3.73 1.30 -9.06
CA ALA A 75 -3.80 0.12 -9.93
C ALA A 75 -3.19 0.39 -11.31
N ASP A 76 -3.26 1.62 -11.81
CA ASP A 76 -2.63 2.03 -13.07
C ASP A 76 -1.11 1.83 -13.01
N GLN A 77 -0.48 1.87 -11.83
CA GLN A 77 0.96 1.62 -11.69
C GLN A 77 1.34 0.13 -11.83
N VAL A 78 0.35 -0.77 -11.80
CA VAL A 78 0.56 -2.21 -11.97
C VAL A 78 0.61 -2.55 -13.45
N LYS A 79 1.58 -3.36 -13.86
CA LYS A 79 1.68 -3.84 -15.25
C LYS A 79 0.49 -4.75 -15.62
N PRO A 80 0.17 -4.93 -16.92
CA PRO A 80 -0.82 -5.91 -17.34
C PRO A 80 -0.52 -7.32 -16.79
N GLY A 81 -1.52 -7.94 -16.15
CA GLY A 81 -1.38 -9.26 -15.50
C GLY A 81 -0.72 -9.23 -14.12
N GLY A 82 -0.32 -8.06 -13.60
CA GLY A 82 0.15 -7.91 -12.22
C GLY A 82 -0.97 -7.93 -11.18
N MET A 83 -0.60 -7.79 -9.91
CA MET A 83 -1.53 -7.91 -8.78
C MET A 83 -1.53 -6.67 -7.88
N TYR A 84 -2.71 -6.15 -7.59
CA TYR A 84 -2.91 -5.17 -6.52
C TYR A 84 -3.50 -5.86 -5.27
N ARG A 85 -2.80 -5.79 -4.14
CA ARG A 85 -3.27 -6.30 -2.84
C ARG A 85 -3.59 -5.15 -1.91
N LEU A 86 -4.86 -5.07 -1.51
CA LEU A 86 -5.36 -4.08 -0.58
C LEU A 86 -5.71 -4.74 0.76
N TYR A 87 -5.07 -4.28 1.83
CA TYR A 87 -5.43 -4.63 3.19
C TYR A 87 -6.06 -3.42 3.86
N ARG A 88 -7.31 -3.56 4.29
CA ARG A 88 -8.10 -2.49 4.88
C ARG A 88 -8.73 -2.93 6.20
N VAL A 89 -9.04 -1.97 7.07
CA VAL A 89 -9.84 -2.24 8.26
C VAL A 89 -11.31 -2.47 7.86
N GLN A 90 -11.89 -3.59 8.30
CA GLN A 90 -13.32 -3.87 8.08
C GLN A 90 -14.18 -2.92 8.91
N ASN A 91 -15.36 -2.57 8.39
CA ASN A 91 -16.33 -1.70 9.06
C ASN A 91 -15.83 -0.30 9.44
N THR A 92 -14.72 0.16 8.84
CA THR A 92 -14.33 1.57 8.93
C THR A 92 -15.19 2.35 7.95
N PRO A 93 -16.07 3.28 8.43
CA PRO A 93 -16.83 4.11 7.53
C PRO A 93 -15.84 4.93 6.69
N LEU A 94 -16.03 4.95 5.36
CA LEU A 94 -15.26 5.79 4.43
C LEU A 94 -15.38 7.30 4.76
N ILE A 95 -16.28 7.63 5.68
CA ILE A 95 -16.72 8.96 6.05
C ILE A 95 -16.86 8.94 7.58
N GLN A 96 -15.80 9.32 8.30
CA GLN A 96 -15.83 9.94 9.64
C GLN A 96 -14.50 9.70 10.36
N ARG A 97 -13.48 10.50 10.05
CA ARG A 97 -12.57 11.00 11.08
C ARG A 97 -12.23 12.45 10.75
N ASN A 98 -12.97 13.36 11.39
CA ASN A 98 -12.45 14.70 11.66
C ASN A 98 -11.03 14.53 12.20
N ARG A 99 -10.06 15.01 11.43
CA ARG A 99 -8.64 15.01 11.79
C ARG A 99 -8.51 15.64 13.18
N ARG A 100 -8.24 14.82 14.19
CA ARG A 100 -7.48 15.25 15.37
C ARG A 100 -6.11 14.62 15.22
N LEU A 101 -5.22 15.37 14.57
CA LEU A 101 -3.80 15.34 14.90
C LEU A 101 -3.61 16.28 16.08
#